data_AF-A0A1M5EBN6-F1
#
_entry.id   AF-A0A1M5EBN6-F1
#
_cell.length_a   1.000
_cell.length_b   1.000
_cell.length_c   1.000
_cell.angle_alpha   90.00
_cell.angle_beta   90.00
_cell.angle_gamma   90.00
#
_symmetry.space_group_name_H-M   'P 1'
#
loop_
_entity.id
_entity.type
_entity.pdbx_description
1 polymer ?
#
loop_
_entity_poly.entity_id
_entity_poly.type
_entity_poly.pdbx_seq_one_letter_code
_entity_poly.pdbx_strand_id
1 'polypeptide(L)'
;MEDYIKDCNHYAKTVADMEGALTVARYRLEGEEYREYIANLDRNRKIAHDALIASTKLLNKLCKIYGEPAIYTGGESRIEIAKFAIAVTDELVTTRTL
;
A
#
# COMPACT_ATOMS: atom_id res chain seq x y z
N MET A 1 2.25 15.93 3.04
CA MET A 1 3.39 15.00 2.84
C MET A 1 3.34 13.88 3.87
N GLU A 2 3.16 14.18 5.16
CA GLU A 2 2.99 13.16 6.21
C GLU A 2 1.85 12.16 5.90
N ASP A 3 0.68 12.64 5.46
CA ASP A 3 -0.45 11.77 5.13
C ASP A 3 -0.15 10.80 3.97
N TYR A 4 0.64 11.23 3.00
CA TYR A 4 1.08 10.34 1.91
C TYR A 4 1.99 9.22 2.43
N ILE A 5 2.89 9.55 3.35
CA ILE A 5 3.75 8.53 3.99
C ILE A 5 2.90 7.55 4.81
N LYS A 6 1.86 8.05 5.51
CA LYS A 6 0.89 7.19 6.20
C LYS A 6 0.16 6.26 5.23
N ASP A 7 -0.22 6.74 4.05
CA ASP A 7 -0.87 5.92 3.02
C ASP A 7 0.06 4.84 2.45
N CYS A 8 1.34 5.17 2.22
CA CYS A 8 2.36 4.19 1.81
C CYS A 8 2.51 3.09 2.87
N ASN A 9 2.66 3.48 4.14
CA ASN A 9 2.77 2.54 5.26
C ASN A 9 1.50 1.71 5.42
N HIS A 10 0.32 2.31 5.26
CA HIS A 10 -0.96 1.62 5.36
C HIS A 10 -1.10 0.55 4.28
N TYR A 11 -0.70 0.86 3.05
CA TYR A 11 -0.67 -0.11 1.97
C TYR A 11 0.31 -1.26 2.27
N ALA A 12 1.54 -0.96 2.65
CA ALA A 12 2.55 -1.97 2.99
C ALA A 12 2.09 -2.89 4.13
N LYS A 13 1.53 -2.31 5.20
CA LYS A 13 0.92 -3.05 6.31
C LYS A 13 -0.21 -3.95 5.83
N THR A 14 -1.13 -3.43 5.01
CA THR A 14 -2.27 -4.21 4.51
C THR A 14 -1.83 -5.43 3.70
N VAL A 15 -0.77 -5.29 2.90
CA VAL A 15 -0.17 -6.41 2.17
C VAL A 15 0.46 -7.42 3.13
N ALA A 16 1.25 -6.98 4.11
CA ALA A 16 1.86 -7.86 5.10
C ALA A 16 0.80 -8.61 5.94
N ASP A 17 -0.24 -7.92 6.39
CA ASP A 17 -1.37 -8.50 7.13
C ASP A 17 -2.10 -9.53 6.28
N MET A 18 -2.31 -9.26 4.99
CA MET A 18 -2.93 -10.21 4.05
C MET A 18 -2.09 -11.48 3.88
N GLU A 19 -0.78 -11.37 3.65
CA GLU A 19 0.12 -12.51 3.48
C GLU A 19 0.22 -13.35 4.77
N GLY A 20 0.32 -12.71 5.93
CA GLY A 20 0.29 -13.37 7.22
C GLY A 20 -1.03 -14.09 7.48
N ALA A 21 -2.14 -13.42 7.18
CA ALA A 21 -3.48 -13.98 7.32
C ALA A 21 -3.72 -15.18 6.39
N LEU A 22 -3.30 -15.10 5.12
CA LEU A 22 -3.34 -16.19 4.14
C LEU A 22 -2.57 -17.42 4.62
N THR A 23 -1.40 -17.19 5.21
CA THR A 23 -0.52 -18.25 5.69
C THR A 23 -1.15 -19.04 6.84
N VAL A 24 -1.85 -18.36 7.75
CA VAL A 24 -2.42 -18.98 8.97
C VAL A 24 -3.88 -19.43 8.77
N ALA A 25 -4.67 -18.76 7.94
CA ALA A 25 -6.10 -19.01 7.78
C ALA A 25 -6.42 -20.45 7.39
N ARG A 26 -5.59 -21.07 6.55
CA ARG A 26 -5.75 -22.46 6.11
C ARG A 26 -5.71 -23.51 7.23
N TYR A 27 -5.24 -23.14 8.42
CA TYR A 27 -5.14 -24.05 9.56
C TYR A 27 -6.28 -23.89 10.56
N ARG A 28 -7.14 -22.86 10.39
CA ARG A 28 -8.16 -22.49 11.38
C ARG A 28 -9.55 -22.25 10.80
N LEU A 29 -9.67 -22.05 9.49
CA LEU A 29 -10.94 -21.82 8.79
C LEU A 29 -11.10 -22.86 7.69
N GLU A 30 -12.34 -23.28 7.43
CA GLU A 30 -12.68 -24.28 6.42
C GLU A 30 -13.82 -23.77 5.53
N GLY A 31 -13.92 -24.35 4.33
CA GLY A 31 -15.10 -24.17 3.46
C GLY A 31 -15.44 -22.71 3.13
N GLU A 32 -16.65 -22.29 3.51
CA GLU A 32 -17.18 -20.95 3.22
C GLU A 32 -16.51 -19.85 4.04
N GLU A 33 -16.28 -20.08 5.32
CA GLU A 33 -15.63 -19.11 6.21
C GLU A 33 -14.23 -18.75 5.71
N TYR A 34 -13.47 -19.74 5.22
CA TYR A 34 -12.18 -19.49 4.59
C TYR A 34 -12.33 -18.60 3.34
N ARG A 35 -13.27 -18.92 2.44
CA ARG A 35 -13.47 -18.12 1.21
C ARG A 35 -13.87 -16.67 1.51
N GLU A 36 -14.80 -16.47 2.44
CA GLU A 36 -15.22 -15.12 2.84
C GLU A 36 -14.09 -14.32 3.47
N TYR A 37 -13.29 -14.96 4.33
CA TYR A 37 -12.14 -14.32 4.95
C TYR A 37 -11.13 -13.84 3.90
N ILE A 38 -10.80 -14.68 2.93
CA ILE A 38 -9.87 -14.37 1.84
C ILE A 38 -10.42 -13.24 0.95
N ALA A 39 -11.70 -13.29 0.61
CA ALA A 39 -12.36 -12.24 -0.16
C ALA A 39 -12.34 -10.88 0.56
N ASN A 40 -12.49 -10.89 1.89
CA ASN A 40 -12.39 -9.67 2.70
C ASN A 40 -10.96 -9.10 2.70
N LEU A 41 -9.93 -9.95 2.79
CA LEU A 41 -8.53 -9.51 2.70
C LEU A 41 -8.22 -8.85 1.35
N ASP A 42 -8.62 -9.49 0.24
CA ASP A 42 -8.38 -8.93 -1.09
C ASP A 42 -9.14 -7.62 -1.31
N ARG A 43 -10.38 -7.52 -0.80
CA ARG A 43 -11.15 -6.26 -0.82
C ARG A 43 -10.42 -5.15 -0.07
N ASN A 44 -9.92 -5.43 1.13
CA ASN A 44 -9.20 -4.45 1.94
C ASN A 44 -7.91 -3.99 1.25
N ARG A 45 -7.14 -4.93 0.68
CA ARG A 45 -5.96 -4.62 -0.12
C ARG A 45 -6.30 -3.72 -1.32
N LYS A 46 -7.40 -4.02 -2.02
CA LYS A 46 -7.84 -3.21 -3.17
C LYS A 46 -8.18 -1.78 -2.74
N ILE A 47 -8.93 -1.61 -1.65
CA ILE A 47 -9.31 -0.30 -1.11
C ILE A 47 -8.05 0.51 -0.73
N ALA A 48 -7.13 -0.10 0.01
CA ALA A 48 -5.86 0.55 0.38
C ALA A 48 -5.03 0.95 -0.85
N HIS A 49 -5.03 0.10 -1.87
CA HIS A 49 -4.33 0.40 -3.12
C HIS A 49 -4.97 1.55 -3.91
N ASP A 50 -6.30 1.58 -4.01
CA ASP A 50 -7.02 2.66 -4.69
C ASP A 50 -6.78 4.01 -3.98
N ALA A 51 -6.77 4.00 -2.64
CA ALA A 51 -6.42 5.17 -1.84
C ALA A 51 -4.98 5.64 -2.10
N LEU A 52 -4.00 4.73 -2.08
CA LEU A 52 -2.59 5.04 -2.38
C LEU A 52 -2.41 5.68 -3.77
N ILE A 53 -3.09 5.16 -4.79
CA ILE A 53 -3.04 5.71 -6.15
C ILE A 53 -3.59 7.14 -6.17
N ALA A 54 -4.73 7.37 -5.51
CA ALA A 54 -5.33 8.69 -5.42
C ALA A 54 -4.40 9.69 -4.73
N SER A 55 -3.82 9.30 -3.58
CA SER A 55 -2.87 10.12 -2.83
C SER A 55 -1.59 10.42 -3.61
N THR A 56 -1.06 9.44 -4.36
CA THR A 56 0.11 9.65 -5.23
C THR A 56 -0.17 10.70 -6.30
N LYS A 57 -1.33 10.61 -6.97
CA LYS A 57 -1.74 11.58 -8.00
C LYS A 57 -1.96 12.97 -7.40
N LEU A 58 -2.60 13.05 -6.24
CA LEU A 58 -2.83 14.31 -5.55
C LEU A 58 -1.51 14.99 -5.16
N LEU A 59 -0.57 14.22 -4.60
CA LEU A 59 0.71 14.76 -4.16
C LEU A 59 1.56 15.25 -5.34
N ASN A 60 1.64 14.49 -6.43
CA ASN A 60 2.32 14.94 -7.65
C ASN A 60 1.68 16.20 -8.25
N LYS A 61 0.34 16.31 -8.20
CA LYS A 61 -0.35 17.54 -8.62
C LYS A 61 0.01 18.73 -7.74
N LEU A 62 0.11 18.53 -6.42
CA LEU A 62 0.56 19.58 -5.49
C LEU A 62 2.01 19.99 -5.78
N CYS A 63 2.94 19.05 -5.97
CA CYS A 63 4.32 19.35 -6.35
C CYS A 63 4.37 20.26 -7.59
N LYS A 64 3.60 19.91 -8.63
CA LYS A 64 3.50 20.73 -9.85
C LYS A 64 2.99 22.15 -9.60
N ILE A 65 2.02 22.33 -8.70
CA ILE A 65 1.48 23.66 -8.35
C ILE A 65 2.54 24.51 -7.66
N TYR A 66 3.36 23.91 -6.80
CA TYR A 66 4.42 24.59 -6.06
C TYR A 66 5.75 24.69 -6.82
N GLY A 67 5.83 24.16 -8.05
CA GLY A 67 7.07 24.16 -8.83
C GLY A 67 8.11 23.14 -8.35
N GLU A 68 7.70 22.19 -7.53
CA GLU A 68 8.56 21.12 -6.99
C GLU A 68 8.56 19.87 -7.89
N PRO A 69 9.63 19.06 -7.86
CA PRO A 69 9.67 17.78 -8.54
C PRO A 69 8.55 16.83 -8.08
N ALA A 70 8.01 16.06 -9.02
CA ALA A 70 7.07 14.99 -8.69
C ALA A 70 7.75 13.94 -7.81
N ILE A 71 7.04 13.47 -6.78
CA ILE A 71 7.55 12.43 -5.87
C ILE A 71 7.58 11.07 -6.56
N TYR A 72 6.57 10.80 -7.39
CA TYR A 72 6.52 9.60 -8.21
C TYR A 72 6.62 9.94 -9.69
N THR A 73 7.59 9.36 -10.38
CA THR A 73 7.87 9.60 -11.81
C THR A 73 7.68 8.35 -12.69
N GLY A 74 7.25 7.23 -12.11
CA GLY A 74 6.97 5.98 -12.82
C GLY A 74 5.69 6.02 -13.65
N GLY A 75 5.32 4.89 -14.25
CA GLY A 75 4.12 4.76 -15.08
C GLY A 75 2.82 4.74 -14.27
N GLU A 76 1.68 4.69 -14.96
CA GLU A 76 0.36 4.59 -14.30
C GLU A 76 0.02 3.17 -13.81
N SER A 77 0.96 2.25 -13.91
CA SER A 77 0.79 0.88 -13.46
C SER A 77 0.55 0.83 -11.96
N ARG A 78 -0.58 0.23 -11.56
CA ARG A 78 -0.92 -0.03 -10.16
C ARG A 78 0.22 -0.78 -9.45
N ILE A 79 0.84 -1.73 -10.13
CA ILE A 79 1.92 -2.53 -9.56
C ILE A 79 3.17 -1.67 -9.30
N GLU A 80 3.47 -0.71 -10.16
CA GLU A 80 4.62 0.18 -9.97
C GLU A 80 4.40 1.12 -8.78
N ILE A 81 3.21 1.70 -8.65
CA ILE A 81 2.84 2.54 -7.50
C ILE A 81 2.92 1.76 -6.18
N ALA A 82 2.40 0.53 -6.17
CA ALA A 82 2.51 -0.37 -5.02
C ALA A 82 3.97 -0.64 -4.62
N LYS A 83 4.84 -0.94 -5.60
CA LYS A 83 6.28 -1.17 -5.37
C LYS A 83 6.96 0.09 -4.83
N PHE A 84 6.62 1.26 -5.39
CA PHE A 84 7.15 2.53 -4.93
C PHE A 84 6.77 2.81 -3.47
N ALA A 85 5.52 2.58 -3.08
CA ALA A 85 5.08 2.77 -1.70
C ALA A 85 5.81 1.86 -0.70
N ILE A 86 6.08 0.61 -1.10
CA ILE A 86 6.88 -0.32 -0.28
C ILE A 86 8.32 0.18 -0.16
N ALA A 87 8.94 0.64 -1.26
CA ALA A 87 10.30 1.18 -1.24
C ALA A 87 10.42 2.43 -0.33
N VAL A 88 9.44 3.34 -0.40
CA VAL A 88 9.37 4.51 0.50
C VAL A 88 9.28 4.08 1.96
N THR A 89 8.45 3.07 2.25
CA THR A 89 8.29 2.54 3.61
C THR A 89 9.59 1.91 4.12
N ASP A 90 10.23 1.10 3.29
CA ASP A 90 11.49 0.42 3.59
C ASP A 90 12.64 1.41 3.85
N GLU A 91 12.77 2.44 3.01
CA GLU A 91 13.77 3.50 3.16
C GLU A 91 13.57 4.27 4.48
N LEU A 92 12.32 4.59 4.84
CA LEU A 92 12.00 5.31 6.08
C LEU A 92 12.33 4.51 7.35
N VAL A 93 12.17 3.18 7.29
CA VAL A 93 12.50 2.29 8.41
C VAL A 93 14.01 2.08 8.48
N THR A 94 14.66 1.76 7.36
CA THR A 94 16.09 1.44 7.30
C THR A 94 16.99 2.63 7.60
N THR A 95 16.59 3.84 7.20
CA THR A 95 17.36 5.07 7.46
C THR A 95 17.37 5.45 8.93
N ARG A 96 16.35 5.03 9.69
CA ARG A 96 16.33 5.21 11.14
C ARG A 96 17.06 4.02 11.76
N THR A 97 18.25 4.26 12.31
CA THR A 97 18.96 3.26 13.12
C THR A 97 18.06 2.88 14.29
N LEU A 98 17.41 1.71 14.19
CA LEU A 98 16.77 1.04 15.32
C LEU A 98 17.81 0.27 16.12
#